data_AF-A0A1F7GEM0-F1
#
_entry.id   AF-A0A1F7GEM0-F1
#
_cell.length_a   1.000
_cell.length_b   1.000
_cell.length_c   1.000
_cell.angle_alpha   90.00
_cell.angle_beta   90.00
_cell.angle_gamma   90.00
#
_symmetry.space_group_name_H-M   'P 1'
#
loop_
_entity.id
_entity.type
_entity.pdbx_description
1 polymer ?
#
loop_
_entity_poly.entity_id
_entity_poly.type
_entity_poly.pdbx_seq_one_letter_code
_entity_poly.pdbx_strand_id
1 'polypeptide(L)'
;MQDQMPEENVCPRCGSALGEIETTKSGRRIQRCSTGSWNQETRKTEGCPYVKWFDVPAEKLDEKCPKCGSPLLLVTTRFDKRLKKCSTAKWDPQTRTQSGCDYVEWLKGNTEELEDDCPKCGSKLVLYTSAAGKKLKKCSTNKWDSETRSSTGCDYVEWIS
;
A
#
# COMPACT_ATOMS: atom_id res chain seq x y z
N MET A 1 -28.11 -31.03 -4.89
CA MET A 1 -28.14 -29.82 -5.74
C MET A 1 -26.70 -29.33 -5.81
N GLN A 2 -26.18 -29.19 -7.03
CA GLN A 2 -24.74 -29.05 -7.32
C GLN A 2 -24.21 -27.70 -6.84
N ASP A 3 -23.17 -27.75 -6.00
CA ASP A 3 -22.34 -26.59 -5.63
C ASP A 3 -21.39 -26.34 -6.81
N GLN A 4 -21.76 -25.41 -7.70
CA GLN A 4 -20.89 -24.96 -8.78
C GLN A 4 -19.80 -24.05 -8.17
N MET A 5 -18.68 -24.65 -7.79
CA MET A 5 -17.43 -23.90 -7.56
C MET A 5 -17.00 -23.32 -8.92
N PRO A 6 -16.92 -21.99 -9.09
CA PRO A 6 -16.59 -21.40 -10.38
C PRO A 6 -15.19 -21.81 -10.84
N GLU A 7 -15.00 -21.92 -12.16
CA GLU A 7 -13.72 -22.17 -12.85
C GLU A 7 -12.73 -21.00 -12.68
N GLU A 8 -12.46 -20.58 -11.43
CA GLU A 8 -11.65 -19.42 -11.08
C GLU A 8 -10.14 -19.64 -11.20
N ASN A 9 -9.73 -20.87 -11.49
CA ASN A 9 -8.33 -21.29 -11.63
C ASN A 9 -7.92 -21.49 -13.10
N VAL A 10 -8.63 -20.89 -14.06
CA VAL A 10 -8.24 -20.94 -15.48
C VAL A 10 -7.69 -19.60 -15.92
N CYS A 11 -6.56 -19.63 -16.62
CA CYS A 11 -5.95 -18.44 -17.20
C CYS A 11 -6.75 -17.97 -18.41
N PRO A 12 -7.30 -16.73 -18.42
CA PRO A 12 -8.09 -16.22 -19.54
C PRO A 12 -7.24 -15.90 -20.78
N ARG A 13 -5.90 -15.95 -20.69
CA ARG A 13 -5.01 -15.73 -21.84
C ARG A 13 -4.63 -17.01 -22.58
N CYS A 14 -4.36 -18.11 -21.87
CA CYS A 14 -3.86 -19.34 -22.48
C CYS A 14 -4.69 -20.58 -22.17
N GLY A 15 -5.74 -20.48 -21.36
CA GLY A 15 -6.59 -21.62 -20.98
C GLY A 15 -5.94 -22.60 -20.00
N SER A 16 -4.66 -22.44 -19.68
CA SER A 16 -3.97 -23.27 -18.67
C SER A 16 -4.43 -22.94 -17.25
N ALA A 17 -4.21 -23.87 -16.31
CA ALA A 17 -4.51 -23.62 -14.90
C ALA A 17 -3.71 -22.42 -14.34
N LEU A 18 -4.26 -21.74 -13.35
CA LEU A 18 -3.53 -20.79 -12.53
C LEU A 18 -2.74 -21.54 -11.44
N GLY A 19 -1.56 -21.02 -11.09
CA GLY A 19 -0.73 -21.57 -10.02
C GLY A 19 -1.27 -21.23 -8.63
N GLU A 20 -0.45 -21.42 -7.60
CA GLU A 20 -0.81 -21.09 -6.23
C GLU A 20 -0.84 -19.57 -5.97
N ILE A 21 -1.54 -19.16 -4.91
CA ILE A 21 -1.60 -17.76 -4.49
C ILE A 21 -0.34 -17.42 -3.69
N GLU A 22 0.49 -16.55 -4.25
CA GLU A 22 1.72 -16.07 -3.62
C GLU A 22 1.52 -14.67 -3.01
N THR A 23 2.20 -14.39 -1.91
CA THR A 23 2.21 -13.04 -1.31
C THR A 23 3.52 -12.33 -1.66
N THR A 24 3.44 -11.17 -2.28
CA THR A 24 4.62 -10.35 -2.61
C THR A 24 5.24 -9.76 -1.35
N LYS A 25 6.48 -9.25 -1.45
CA LYS A 25 7.14 -8.48 -0.38
C LYS A 25 6.32 -7.28 0.11
N SER A 26 5.42 -6.77 -0.72
CA SER A 26 4.50 -5.67 -0.37
C SER A 26 3.19 -6.13 0.26
N GLY A 27 3.05 -7.43 0.59
CA GLY A 27 1.83 -8.00 1.19
C GLY A 27 0.68 -8.20 0.21
N ARG A 28 0.91 -8.00 -1.10
CA ARG A 28 -0.13 -8.18 -2.12
C ARG A 28 -0.20 -9.65 -2.51
N ARG A 29 -1.41 -10.18 -2.60
CA ARG A 29 -1.65 -11.55 -3.04
C ARG A 29 -1.80 -11.58 -4.55
N ILE A 30 -1.07 -12.47 -5.20
CA ILE A 30 -1.08 -12.66 -6.65
C ILE A 30 -1.18 -14.14 -6.99
N GLN A 31 -1.75 -14.44 -8.14
CA GLN A 31 -1.77 -15.79 -8.68
C GLN A 31 -1.33 -15.71 -10.14
N ARG A 32 -0.22 -16.40 -10.44
CA ARG A 32 0.36 -16.44 -11.78
C ARG A 32 -0.25 -17.57 -12.59
N CYS A 33 -0.15 -17.50 -13.91
CA CYS A 33 -0.45 -18.65 -14.74
C CYS A 33 0.55 -19.78 -14.48
N SER A 34 0.10 -21.04 -14.43
CA SER A 34 0.98 -22.21 -14.24
C SER A 34 2.06 -22.33 -15.33
N THR A 35 1.79 -21.84 -16.55
CA THR A 35 2.74 -21.82 -17.66
C THR A 35 3.57 -20.54 -17.72
N GLY A 36 3.48 -19.68 -16.70
CA GLY A 36 4.18 -18.40 -16.62
C GLY A 36 5.06 -18.34 -15.38
N SER A 37 6.38 -18.26 -15.56
CA SER A 37 7.33 -18.13 -14.45
C SER A 37 7.95 -16.74 -14.43
N TRP A 38 8.04 -16.13 -13.24
CA TRP A 38 8.73 -14.86 -13.07
C TRP A 38 10.22 -15.09 -12.87
N ASN A 39 11.03 -14.64 -13.83
CA ASN A 39 12.47 -14.69 -13.75
C ASN A 39 13.00 -13.45 -13.01
N GLN A 40 13.58 -13.66 -11.82
CA GLN A 40 14.04 -12.56 -10.95
C GLN A 40 15.27 -11.83 -11.50
N GLU A 41 16.15 -12.52 -12.21
CA GLU A 41 17.39 -11.96 -12.77
C GLU A 41 17.08 -11.04 -13.96
N THR A 42 16.20 -11.48 -14.86
CA THR A 42 15.84 -10.71 -16.06
C THR A 42 14.67 -9.75 -15.83
N ARG A 43 13.98 -9.87 -14.69
CA ARG A 43 12.73 -9.16 -14.36
C ARG A 43 11.67 -9.30 -15.46
N LYS A 44 11.60 -10.46 -16.09
CA LYS A 44 10.65 -10.80 -17.14
C LYS A 44 9.87 -12.05 -16.77
N THR A 45 8.65 -12.16 -17.30
CA THR A 45 7.87 -13.39 -17.20
C THR A 45 8.17 -14.24 -18.43
N GLU A 46 8.60 -15.48 -18.20
CA GLU A 46 8.82 -16.47 -19.25
C GLU A 46 7.55 -17.31 -19.39
N GLY A 47 7.05 -17.48 -20.62
CA GLY A 47 5.77 -18.15 -20.89
C GLY A 47 4.58 -17.19 -20.86
N CYS A 48 3.51 -17.53 -20.14
CA CYS A 48 2.28 -16.72 -20.13
C CYS A 48 2.37 -15.56 -19.13
N PRO A 49 2.27 -14.29 -19.55
CA PRO A 49 2.45 -13.12 -18.67
C PRO A 49 1.21 -12.80 -17.81
N TYR A 50 0.22 -13.69 -17.76
CA TYR A 50 -1.01 -13.43 -17.01
C TYR A 50 -0.79 -13.54 -15.50
N VAL A 51 -1.27 -12.52 -14.78
CA VAL A 51 -1.25 -12.45 -13.31
C VAL A 51 -2.59 -11.95 -12.82
N LYS A 52 -3.27 -12.74 -11.97
CA LYS A 52 -4.47 -12.35 -11.23
C LYS A 52 -4.02 -11.66 -9.93
N TRP A 53 -4.43 -10.41 -9.74
CA TRP A 53 -4.17 -9.66 -8.52
C TRP A 53 -5.38 -9.77 -7.60
N PHE A 54 -5.11 -10.04 -6.31
CA PHE A 54 -6.14 -10.03 -5.28
C PHE A 54 -6.05 -8.74 -4.47
N ASP A 55 -7.20 -8.28 -3.99
CA ASP A 55 -7.24 -7.16 -3.07
C ASP A 55 -6.54 -7.50 -1.76
N VAL A 56 -5.79 -6.53 -1.22
CA VAL A 56 -5.21 -6.64 0.11
C VAL A 56 -6.35 -6.55 1.12
N PRO A 57 -6.52 -7.52 2.02
CA PRO A 57 -7.57 -7.46 3.03
C PRO A 57 -7.36 -6.22 3.91
N ALA A 58 -8.46 -5.53 4.21
CA ALA A 58 -8.43 -4.41 5.12
C ALA A 58 -8.14 -4.90 6.54
N GLU A 59 -7.24 -4.24 7.25
CA GLU A 59 -6.94 -4.56 8.65
C GLU A 59 -7.93 -3.84 9.57
N LYS A 60 -8.49 -4.56 10.55
CA LYS A 60 -9.42 -3.96 11.51
C LYS A 60 -8.64 -3.25 12.60
N LEU A 61 -8.95 -1.98 12.85
CA LEU A 61 -8.37 -1.19 13.93
C LEU A 61 -9.26 -1.23 15.17
N ASP A 62 -8.66 -1.10 16.35
CA ASP A 62 -9.38 -0.97 17.62
C ASP A 62 -10.06 0.41 17.79
N GLU A 63 -9.65 1.39 16.97
CA GLU A 63 -10.24 2.72 16.95
C GLU A 63 -11.67 2.69 16.38
N LYS A 64 -12.58 3.40 17.06
CA LYS A 64 -13.98 3.54 16.63
C LYS A 64 -14.16 4.76 15.75
N CYS A 65 -15.06 4.63 14.78
CA CYS A 65 -15.44 5.72 13.89
C CYS A 65 -16.10 6.85 14.69
N PRO A 66 -15.61 8.09 14.57
CA PRO A 66 -16.16 9.22 15.33
C PRO A 66 -17.58 9.61 14.92
N LYS A 67 -18.05 9.18 13.73
CA LYS A 67 -19.39 9.49 13.23
C LYS A 67 -20.47 8.49 13.66
N CYS A 68 -20.13 7.20 13.73
CA CYS A 68 -21.12 6.13 13.95
C CYS A 68 -20.72 5.07 14.98
N GLY A 69 -19.55 5.20 15.63
CA GLY A 69 -19.09 4.28 16.67
C GLY A 69 -18.67 2.87 16.19
N SER A 70 -18.85 2.56 14.90
CA SER A 70 -18.42 1.30 14.29
C SER A 70 -16.89 1.22 14.20
N PRO A 71 -16.27 0.04 14.17
CA PRO A 71 -14.81 -0.08 14.10
C PRO A 71 -14.25 0.51 12.80
N LEU A 72 -13.04 1.08 12.86
CA LEU A 72 -12.31 1.55 11.68
C LEU A 72 -11.54 0.41 11.02
N LEU A 73 -11.34 0.55 9.71
CA LEU A 73 -10.54 -0.33 8.90
C LEU A 73 -9.37 0.45 8.32
N LEU A 74 -8.17 -0.09 8.43
CA LEU A 74 -6.99 0.35 7.70
C LEU A 74 -6.98 -0.30 6.32
N VAL A 75 -7.06 0.54 5.29
CA VAL A 75 -7.08 0.11 3.89
C VAL A 75 -5.87 0.68 3.17
N THR A 76 -5.17 -0.19 2.45
CA THR A 76 -4.11 0.20 1.51
C THR A 76 -4.66 0.20 0.10
N THR A 77 -4.57 1.35 -0.56
CA THR A 77 -4.98 1.49 -1.97
C THR A 77 -3.97 0.82 -2.92
N ARG A 78 -4.36 0.63 -4.18
CA ARG A 78 -3.44 0.15 -5.25
C ARG A 78 -2.14 0.96 -5.41
N PHE A 79 -2.14 2.20 -4.92
CA PHE A 79 -1.01 3.13 -4.97
C PHE A 79 -0.21 3.18 -3.66
N ASP A 80 -0.37 2.19 -2.78
CA ASP A 80 0.29 2.08 -1.47
C ASP A 80 -0.01 3.25 -0.51
N LYS A 81 -1.04 4.05 -0.82
CA LYS A 81 -1.57 5.04 0.13
C LYS A 81 -2.48 4.34 1.12
N ARG A 82 -2.28 4.61 2.40
CA ARG A 82 -3.09 4.06 3.49
C ARG A 82 -4.14 5.08 3.95
N LEU A 83 -5.34 4.60 4.22
CA LEU A 83 -6.42 5.38 4.80
C LEU A 83 -7.15 4.56 5.87
N LYS A 84 -7.70 5.25 6.87
CA LYS A 84 -8.71 4.68 7.75
C LYS A 84 -10.08 4.97 7.14
N LYS A 85 -10.93 3.96 7.02
CA LYS A 85 -12.33 4.13 6.66
C LYS A 85 -13.23 3.45 7.67
N CYS A 86 -14.47 3.90 7.78
CA CYS A 86 -15.45 3.17 8.58
C CYS A 86 -15.68 1.76 8.02
N SER A 87 -15.81 0.77 8.90
CA SER A 87 -16.19 -0.60 8.51
C SER A 87 -17.54 -0.69 7.79
N THR A 88 -18.43 0.27 8.03
CA THR A 88 -19.74 0.34 7.35
C THR A 88 -19.68 1.04 6.00
N ALA A 89 -18.54 1.65 5.64
CA ALA A 89 -18.37 2.35 4.36
C ALA A 89 -18.28 1.33 3.21
N LYS A 90 -19.31 1.31 2.37
CA LYS A 90 -19.37 0.47 1.16
C LYS A 90 -19.31 1.34 -0.08
N TRP A 91 -18.46 0.96 -1.02
CA TRP A 91 -18.38 1.57 -2.34
C TRP A 91 -19.02 0.62 -3.35
N ASP A 92 -20.05 1.09 -4.05
CA ASP A 92 -20.65 0.36 -5.15
C ASP A 92 -19.96 0.76 -6.47
N PRO A 93 -19.19 -0.15 -7.11
CA PRO A 93 -18.50 0.16 -8.36
C PRO A 93 -19.44 0.32 -9.56
N GLN A 94 -20.64 -0.27 -9.54
CA GLN A 94 -21.59 -0.19 -10.66
C GLN A 94 -22.24 1.19 -10.72
N THR A 95 -22.74 1.66 -9.58
CA THR A 95 -23.40 2.97 -9.47
C THR A 95 -22.42 4.11 -9.17
N ARG A 96 -21.18 3.77 -8.78
CA ARG A 96 -20.14 4.71 -8.33
C ARG A 96 -20.63 5.57 -7.16
N THR A 97 -21.42 4.96 -6.27
CA THR A 97 -21.95 5.62 -5.08
C THR A 97 -21.36 5.03 -3.81
N GLN A 98 -21.27 5.86 -2.78
CA GLN A 98 -20.90 5.44 -1.44
C GLN A 98 -22.17 5.24 -0.62
N SER A 99 -22.24 4.10 0.08
CA SER A 99 -23.30 3.78 1.02
C SER A 99 -22.72 3.52 2.42
N GLY A 100 -23.54 3.73 3.45
CA GLY A 100 -23.12 3.63 4.85
C GLY A 100 -22.42 4.89 5.35
N CYS A 101 -21.52 4.74 6.33
CA CYS A 101 -20.79 5.87 6.89
C CYS A 101 -19.74 6.40 5.89
N ASP A 102 -19.67 7.71 5.76
CA ASP A 102 -18.79 8.43 4.86
C ASP A 102 -17.40 8.73 5.44
N TYR A 103 -17.13 8.27 6.67
CA TYR A 103 -15.87 8.57 7.35
C TYR A 103 -14.67 7.94 6.64
N VAL A 104 -13.76 8.81 6.19
CA VAL A 104 -12.49 8.49 5.57
C VAL A 104 -11.43 9.46 6.08
N GLU A 105 -10.32 8.92 6.59
CA GLU A 105 -9.15 9.66 7.03
C GLU A 105 -7.90 9.14 6.30
N TRP A 106 -7.22 10.02 5.57
CA TRP A 106 -5.96 9.67 4.93
C TRP A 106 -4.81 9.75 5.93
N LEU A 107 -4.04 8.67 6.04
CA LEU A 107 -2.83 8.68 6.85
C LEU A 107 -1.78 9.54 6.15
N LYS A 108 -1.37 10.63 6.80
CA LYS A 108 -0.27 11.49 6.37
C LYS A 108 1.05 10.94 6.91
N GLY A 109 2.17 11.36 6.32
CA GLY A 109 3.47 11.09 6.92
C GLY A 109 3.61 11.85 8.24
N ASN A 110 4.25 11.24 9.22
CA ASN A 110 4.58 11.86 10.50
C ASN A 110 6.10 12.03 10.60
N THR A 111 6.51 13.03 11.37
CA THR A 111 7.90 13.34 11.68
C THR A 111 8.06 13.31 13.19
N GLU A 112 9.02 12.54 13.68
CA GLU A 112 9.42 12.46 15.09
C GLU A 112 10.83 13.02 15.24
N GLU A 113 11.09 13.85 16.25
CA GLU A 113 12.41 14.42 16.50
C GLU A 113 13.35 13.35 17.08
N LEU A 114 14.61 13.31 16.60
CA LEU A 114 15.65 12.44 17.14
C LEU A 114 16.70 13.28 17.88
N GLU A 115 17.36 12.65 18.85
CA GLU A 115 18.46 13.28 19.60
C GLU A 115 19.76 13.38 18.77
N ASP A 116 19.88 12.56 17.72
CA ASP A 116 21.03 12.52 16.81
C ASP A 116 21.22 13.85 16.04
N ASP A 117 22.48 14.28 15.88
CA ASP A 117 22.84 15.45 15.09
C ASP A 117 23.19 15.07 13.65
N CYS A 118 22.82 15.92 12.69
CA CYS A 118 23.06 15.69 11.27
C CYS A 118 24.55 15.78 10.96
N PRO A 119 25.15 14.75 10.32
CA PRO A 119 26.60 14.74 10.03
C PRO A 119 27.04 15.80 9.01
N LYS A 120 26.10 16.38 8.24
CA LYS A 120 26.40 17.41 7.24
C LYS A 120 26.31 18.84 7.77
N CYS A 121 25.41 19.13 8.70
CA CYS A 121 25.13 20.52 9.13
C CYS A 121 25.00 20.71 10.65
N GLY A 122 25.12 19.65 11.46
CA GLY A 122 25.02 19.70 12.91
C GLY A 122 23.63 19.99 13.48
N SER A 123 22.60 20.16 12.63
CA SER A 123 21.21 20.31 13.08
C SER A 123 20.59 18.96 13.47
N LYS A 124 19.57 18.94 14.34
CA LYS A 124 18.91 17.69 14.76
C LYS A 124 18.35 16.88 13.59
N LEU A 125 18.45 15.55 13.69
CA LEU A 125 17.79 14.63 12.78
C LEU A 125 16.33 14.42 13.17
N VAL A 126 15.53 14.04 12.19
CA VAL A 126 14.14 13.66 12.41
C VAL A 126 13.86 12.32 11.72
N LEU A 127 13.09 11.48 12.39
CA LEU A 127 12.55 10.24 11.83
C LEU A 127 11.24 10.57 11.11
N TYR A 128 11.25 10.48 9.79
CA TYR A 128 10.05 10.62 8.98
C TYR A 128 9.48 9.24 8.63
N THR A 129 8.25 8.99 9.05
CA THR A 129 7.47 7.83 8.62
C THR A 129 6.50 8.27 7.53
N SER A 130 6.70 7.79 6.31
CA SER A 130 5.82 8.08 5.18
C SER A 130 4.41 7.51 5.35
N ALA A 131 3.45 8.03 4.58
CA ALA A 131 2.09 7.49 4.53
C ALA A 131 2.04 5.99 4.18
N ALA A 132 3.02 5.49 3.43
CA ALA A 132 3.16 4.07 3.07
C ALA A 132 3.87 3.23 4.17
N GLY A 133 4.30 3.85 5.26
CA GLY A 133 4.97 3.18 6.39
C GLY A 133 6.48 3.06 6.28
N LYS A 134 7.07 3.50 5.17
CA LYS A 134 8.54 3.57 5.02
C LYS A 134 9.11 4.63 5.94
N LYS A 135 10.20 4.30 6.63
CA LYS A 135 10.89 5.18 7.56
C LYS A 135 12.19 5.70 6.94
N LEU A 136 12.50 6.96 7.20
CA LEU A 136 13.78 7.55 6.82
C LEU A 136 14.21 8.55 7.90
N LYS A 137 15.51 8.60 8.21
CA LYS A 137 16.09 9.72 8.93
C LYS A 137 16.40 10.82 7.93
N LYS A 138 16.01 12.05 8.23
CA LYS A 138 16.42 13.22 7.45
C LYS A 138 16.84 14.36 8.36
N CYS A 139 17.57 15.31 7.81
CA CYS A 139 17.85 16.54 8.56
C CYS A 139 16.53 17.30 8.85
N SER A 140 16.39 17.86 10.05
CA SER A 140 15.27 18.75 10.41
C SER A 140 15.13 19.95 9.47
N THR A 141 16.24 20.42 8.89
CA THR A 141 16.26 21.54 7.93
C THR A 141 15.86 21.13 6.52
N ASN A 142 15.76 19.82 6.24
CA ASN A 142 15.37 19.31 4.93
C ASN A 142 13.87 19.54 4.69
N LYS A 143 13.55 20.54 3.88
CA LYS A 143 12.18 20.89 3.49
C LYS A 143 11.98 20.66 1.99
N TRP A 144 10.83 20.11 1.64
CA TRP A 144 10.43 19.99 0.24
C TRP A 144 9.59 21.22 -0.13
N ASP A 145 10.08 21.99 -1.09
CA ASP A 145 9.35 23.11 -1.67
C ASP A 145 8.51 22.60 -2.85
N SER A 146 7.18 22.60 -2.68
CA SER A 146 6.26 22.07 -3.69
C SER A 146 6.15 22.94 -4.93
N GLU A 147 6.44 24.24 -4.83
CA GLU A 147 6.30 25.21 -5.93
C GLU A 147 7.46 25.06 -6.91
N THR A 148 8.68 25.01 -6.38
CA THR A 148 9.92 24.84 -7.15
C THR A 148 10.27 23.37 -7.39
N ARG A 149 9.56 22.44 -6.75
CA ARG A 149 9.84 20.99 -6.77
C ARG A 149 11.29 20.66 -6.41
N SER A 150 11.83 21.36 -5.42
CA SER A 150 13.21 21.24 -4.99
C SER A 150 13.31 21.04 -3.47
N SER A 151 14.38 20.39 -3.04
CA SER A 151 14.71 20.30 -1.62
C SER A 151 15.47 21.56 -1.20
N THR A 152 14.95 22.25 -0.19
CA THR A 152 15.63 23.37 0.46
C THR A 152 16.24 22.91 1.79
N GLY A 153 17.37 23.52 2.17
CA GLY A 153 18.12 23.16 3.38
C GLY A 153 19.11 22.01 3.19
N CYS A 154 19.45 21.32 4.28
CA CYS A 154 20.40 20.19 4.23
C CYS A 154 19.76 18.98 3.54
N ASP A 155 20.45 18.40 2.56
CA ASP A 155 20.01 17.27 1.73
C ASP A 155 20.24 15.89 2.38
N TYR A 156 20.67 15.84 3.64
CA TYR A 156 20.94 14.57 4.33
C TYR A 156 19.65 13.75 4.50
N VAL A 157 19.65 12.55 3.92
CA VAL A 157 18.58 11.54 4.00
C VAL A 157 19.20 10.15 4.10
N GLU A 158 18.71 9.35 5.04
CA GLU A 158 19.09 7.96 5.26
C GLU A 158 17.82 7.12 5.36
N TRP A 159 17.68 6.09 4.53
CA TRP A 159 16.53 5.19 4.56
C TRP A 159 16.73 4.11 5.62
N ILE A 160 15.77 3.97 6.53
CA ILE A 160 15.75 2.86 7.48
C ILE A 160 14.95 1.73 6.81
N SER A 161 15.64 0.61 6.54
CA SER A 161 15.06 -0.58 5.89
C SER A 161 14.09 -1.31 6.81
#